data_AF-A0AA88MNC3-F1
#
_entry.id   AF-A0AA88MNC3-F1
#
_cell.length_a   1.000
_cell.length_b   1.000
_cell.length_c   1.000
_cell.angle_alpha   90.00
_cell.angle_beta   90.00
_cell.angle_gamma   90.00
#
_symmetry.space_group_name_H-M   'P 1'
#
loop_
_entity.id
_entity.type
_entity.pdbx_description
1 polymer ?
#
loop_
_entity_poly.entity_id
_entity_poly.type
_entity_poly.pdbx_seq_one_letter_code
_entity_poly.pdbx_strand_id
1 'polypeptide(L)'
;MGDGSVTARLGNVKALLGIVAGAGAFYGIYKLVSAESFKRNKKSANSESPSVRSSQRCEVTLKPGSLLAKVSGLDVACPRPVDAASGDIVHQSPGNLEPQHLKFLLSRVQTANNQSERFEILLTLGNAAAFTVNQNLIRELDGIRIIAAFLFDPAAEVRVQTLNALNNLCMNIENQEQIKVYVPQVLELIEMSPVNSDLQLGALRLLTNLSVTDKHQHLFKESITLLLSLLVVSNEALQVQALKVLVNVSSNPDMMDDIVQAQAPASVLLLFDARTAHAVLLRLLTFAGNLKAWRPSAQVADQLRQKQDCLFRVMLDESSQLHSRLVQLLSHPDGEIQAQVARILT
;
A
#
# COMPACT_ATOMS: atom_id res chain seq x y z
N MET A 1 -14.61 56.83 -0.25
CA MET A 1 -14.25 56.86 1.18
C MET A 1 -14.35 55.43 1.70
N GLY A 2 -13.28 54.91 2.30
CA GLY A 2 -13.32 53.70 3.12
C GLY A 2 -12.62 52.48 2.53
N ASP A 3 -11.35 52.31 2.90
CA ASP A 3 -10.53 51.10 2.82
C ASP A 3 -11.13 49.90 3.58
N GLY A 4 -10.67 48.69 3.24
CA GLY A 4 -10.86 47.51 4.09
C GLY A 4 -10.40 46.20 3.46
N SER A 5 -9.10 45.90 3.55
CA SER A 5 -8.49 44.62 3.14
C SER A 5 -8.97 43.45 4.02
N VAL A 6 -9.31 42.29 3.45
CA VAL A 6 -9.16 40.98 4.13
C VAL A 6 -8.88 39.87 3.10
N THR A 7 -7.82 39.12 3.37
CA THR A 7 -7.28 37.96 2.66
C THR A 7 -8.11 36.68 2.85
N ALA A 8 -8.27 35.87 1.79
CA ALA A 8 -8.73 34.47 1.88
C ALA A 8 -7.90 33.61 0.92
N ARG A 9 -6.84 32.95 1.41
CA ARG A 9 -6.80 31.54 1.88
C ARG A 9 -7.20 30.52 0.80
N LEU A 10 -6.17 29.92 0.24
CA LEU A 10 -6.14 28.71 -0.58
C LEU A 10 -6.81 27.55 0.19
N GLY A 11 -8.04 27.22 -0.18
CA GLY A 11 -8.84 26.14 0.41
C GLY A 11 -8.69 24.83 -0.37
N ASN A 12 -8.12 23.84 0.32
CA ASN A 12 -8.37 22.39 0.22
C ASN A 12 -8.82 21.79 -1.11
N VAL A 13 -7.86 21.19 -1.81
CA VAL A 13 -8.08 19.99 -2.64
C VAL A 13 -7.27 18.84 -2.03
N LYS A 14 -7.75 18.31 -0.91
CA LYS A 14 -7.28 17.06 -0.29
C LYS A 14 -8.46 16.26 0.26
N ALA A 15 -9.38 15.89 -0.62
CA ALA A 15 -10.39 14.88 -0.31
C ALA A 15 -11.08 14.45 -1.60
N LEU A 16 -10.43 13.59 -2.38
CA LEU A 16 -11.09 12.52 -3.16
C LEU A 16 -10.00 11.71 -3.88
N LEU A 17 -9.46 10.68 -3.21
CA LEU A 17 -8.69 9.63 -3.87
C LEU A 17 -8.58 8.41 -2.94
N GLY A 18 -9.73 7.90 -2.56
CA GLY A 18 -9.89 6.54 -2.06
C GLY A 18 -11.03 5.92 -2.87
N ILE A 19 -10.82 4.68 -3.32
CA ILE A 19 -11.69 3.85 -4.18
C ILE A 19 -11.14 3.77 -5.64
N VAL A 20 -10.43 2.65 -5.91
CA VAL A 20 -10.15 1.98 -7.23
C VAL A 20 -8.75 2.04 -7.90
N ALA A 21 -7.69 2.69 -7.39
CA ALA A 21 -6.36 2.56 -8.01
C ALA A 21 -5.32 1.88 -7.10
N GLY A 22 -4.76 0.76 -7.56
CA GLY A 22 -3.77 -0.03 -6.83
C GLY A 22 -2.52 0.76 -6.42
N ALA A 23 -1.86 0.27 -5.37
CA ALA A 23 -0.73 0.90 -4.66
C ALA A 23 0.46 1.38 -5.54
N GLY A 24 0.53 1.02 -6.82
CA GLY A 24 1.57 1.50 -7.75
C GLY A 24 1.40 2.95 -8.22
N ALA A 25 0.19 3.51 -8.24
CA ALA A 25 -0.03 4.88 -8.72
C ALA A 25 0.44 5.96 -7.73
N PHE A 26 0.53 5.62 -6.43
CA PHE A 26 0.88 6.58 -5.38
C PHE A 26 2.40 6.83 -5.26
N TYR A 27 3.24 5.87 -5.64
CA TYR A 27 4.70 6.06 -5.62
C TYR A 27 5.17 7.12 -6.64
N GLY A 28 4.54 7.18 -7.82
CA GLY A 28 4.84 8.20 -8.83
C GLY A 28 4.52 9.62 -8.34
N ILE A 29 3.38 9.78 -7.64
CA ILE A 29 2.96 11.06 -7.05
C ILE A 29 3.87 11.44 -5.88
N TYR A 30 4.22 10.49 -5.00
CA TYR A 30 5.16 10.73 -3.92
C TYR A 30 6.54 11.18 -4.44
N LYS A 31 7.09 10.53 -5.47
CA LYS A 31 8.38 10.90 -6.05
C LYS A 31 8.37 12.30 -6.71
N LEU A 32 7.26 12.67 -7.35
CA LEU A 32 7.10 14.01 -7.94
C LEU A 32 7.00 15.11 -6.87
N VAL A 33 6.22 14.88 -5.81
CA VAL A 33 6.04 15.85 -4.72
C VAL A 33 7.31 15.99 -3.88
N SER A 34 8.02 14.89 -3.62
CA SER A 34 9.29 14.88 -2.86
C SER A 34 10.45 15.50 -3.66
N ALA A 35 10.49 15.29 -4.98
CA ALA A 35 11.48 15.93 -5.86
C ALA A 35 11.25 17.45 -6.00
N GLU A 36 10.00 17.92 -5.97
CA GLU A 36 9.67 19.34 -5.93
C GLU A 36 10.05 19.99 -4.60
N SER A 37 9.85 19.29 -3.47
CA SER A 37 10.26 19.78 -2.14
C SER A 37 11.78 19.93 -2.02
N PHE A 38 12.56 19.04 -2.64
CA PHE A 38 14.02 19.12 -2.65
C PHE A 38 14.57 20.24 -3.55
N LYS A 39 13.88 20.57 -4.65
CA LYS A 39 14.26 21.71 -5.50
C LYS A 39 13.88 23.06 -4.87
N ARG A 40 12.81 23.11 -4.07
CA ARG A 40 12.29 24.34 -3.45
C ARG A 40 13.17 24.84 -2.29
N ASN A 41 13.97 23.98 -1.67
CA ASN A 41 14.93 24.38 -0.62
C ASN A 41 16.28 24.90 -1.12
N LYS A 42 16.50 25.02 -2.45
CA LYS A 42 17.77 25.50 -3.02
C LYS A 42 17.69 26.80 -3.82
N LYS A 43 16.52 27.46 -3.86
CA LYS A 43 16.35 28.77 -4.53
C LYS A 43 15.42 29.67 -3.74
N SER A 44 15.98 30.35 -2.75
CA SER A 44 15.42 31.60 -2.21
C SER A 44 16.43 32.72 -2.44
N ALA A 45 16.32 33.40 -3.59
CA ALA A 45 16.82 34.75 -3.76
C ALA A 45 16.13 35.41 -4.95
N ASN A 46 15.53 36.58 -4.66
CA ASN A 46 15.10 37.65 -5.56
C ASN A 46 13.85 37.47 -6.44
N SER A 47 12.77 38.05 -5.93
CA SER A 47 12.05 39.24 -6.44
C SER A 47 11.58 39.30 -7.90
N GLU A 48 10.33 39.78 -7.99
CA GLU A 48 9.64 40.42 -9.10
C GLU A 48 8.83 39.54 -10.07
N SER A 49 7.56 39.90 -10.16
CA SER A 49 6.61 39.68 -11.25
C SER A 49 6.24 41.10 -11.77
N PRO A 50 5.53 41.33 -12.90
CA PRO A 50 4.67 40.40 -13.66
C PRO A 50 4.66 40.60 -15.20
N SER A 51 3.92 39.74 -15.94
CA SER A 51 2.98 40.19 -16.98
C SER A 51 2.19 39.03 -17.63
N VAL A 52 1.01 39.40 -18.09
CA VAL A 52 -0.18 38.64 -18.48
C VAL A 52 -0.13 38.17 -19.94
N ARG A 53 -0.68 36.98 -20.26
CA ARG A 53 -1.60 36.78 -21.41
C ARG A 53 -2.36 35.44 -21.38
N SER A 54 -3.59 35.54 -21.87
CA SER A 54 -4.74 34.62 -21.93
C SER A 54 -4.49 33.14 -22.25
N SER A 55 -5.36 32.25 -21.74
CA SER A 55 -5.59 30.93 -22.33
C SER A 55 -7.08 30.70 -22.59
N GLN A 56 -7.38 30.35 -23.85
CA GLN A 56 -8.68 29.96 -24.36
C GLN A 56 -9.23 28.71 -23.65
N ARG A 57 -10.55 28.68 -23.46
CA ARG A 57 -11.29 27.57 -22.87
C ARG A 57 -11.48 26.48 -23.95
N CYS A 58 -10.86 25.32 -23.79
CA CYS A 58 -11.18 24.14 -24.59
C CYS A 58 -12.51 23.54 -24.09
N GLU A 59 -13.53 23.54 -24.93
CA GLU A 59 -14.77 22.77 -24.75
C GLU A 59 -14.46 21.27 -24.89
N VAL A 60 -14.83 20.48 -23.87
CA VAL A 60 -14.73 19.02 -23.93
C VAL A 60 -16.09 18.46 -24.33
N THR A 61 -16.18 17.90 -25.53
CA THR A 61 -17.37 17.22 -26.04
C THR A 61 -17.62 15.93 -25.25
N LEU A 62 -18.69 15.90 -24.45
CA LEU A 62 -19.06 14.74 -23.65
C LEU A 62 -19.54 13.59 -24.54
N LYS A 63 -18.94 12.40 -24.40
CA LYS A 63 -19.36 11.20 -25.15
C LYS A 63 -20.71 10.67 -24.64
N PRO A 64 -21.65 10.30 -25.54
CA PRO A 64 -22.92 9.66 -25.16
C PRO A 64 -22.66 8.36 -24.38
N GLY A 65 -23.36 8.19 -23.25
CA GLY A 65 -23.22 7.02 -22.37
C GLY A 65 -22.17 7.14 -21.26
N SER A 66 -21.39 8.22 -21.24
CA SER A 66 -20.49 8.52 -20.11
C SER A 66 -21.27 8.81 -18.82
N LEU A 67 -20.63 8.52 -17.68
CA LEU A 67 -21.20 8.78 -16.35
C LEU A 67 -21.60 10.26 -16.19
N LEU A 68 -20.74 11.18 -16.64
CA LEU A 68 -21.02 12.63 -16.67
C LEU A 68 -22.24 12.99 -17.53
N ALA A 69 -22.46 12.31 -18.65
CA ALA A 69 -23.66 12.50 -19.46
C ALA A 69 -24.93 11.95 -18.77
N LYS A 70 -24.81 10.93 -17.90
CA LYS A 70 -25.93 10.36 -17.15
C LYS A 70 -26.29 11.14 -15.89
N VAL A 71 -25.32 11.77 -15.23
CA VAL A 71 -25.55 12.54 -13.99
C VAL A 71 -25.71 14.04 -14.20
N SER A 72 -25.49 14.56 -15.40
CA SER A 72 -25.64 16.00 -15.72
C SER A 72 -27.08 16.52 -15.64
N GLY A 73 -28.08 15.62 -15.61
CA GLY A 73 -29.50 15.96 -15.46
C GLY A 73 -30.10 15.66 -14.08
N LEU A 74 -29.28 15.26 -13.10
CA LEU A 74 -29.76 15.01 -11.73
C LEU A 74 -29.68 16.30 -10.93
N ASP A 75 -30.85 16.83 -10.57
CA ASP A 75 -30.96 18.04 -9.75
C ASP A 75 -30.59 17.69 -8.30
N VAL A 76 -29.37 18.06 -7.89
CA VAL A 76 -28.96 17.93 -6.49
C VAL A 76 -29.70 19.01 -5.72
N ALA A 77 -30.75 18.61 -5.01
CA ALA A 77 -31.52 19.51 -4.16
C ALA A 77 -30.62 20.07 -3.04
N CYS A 78 -30.03 21.24 -3.28
CA CYS A 78 -29.44 22.06 -2.23
C CYS A 78 -30.58 22.74 -1.45
N PRO A 79 -30.71 22.54 -0.12
CA PRO A 79 -31.63 23.34 0.67
C PRO A 79 -31.16 24.79 0.61
N ARG A 80 -32.04 25.71 0.19
CA ARG A 80 -31.76 27.15 0.27
C ARG A 80 -31.69 27.58 1.74
N PRO A 81 -30.76 28.46 2.13
CA PRO A 81 -30.70 28.95 3.50
C PRO A 81 -31.86 29.91 3.71
N VAL A 82 -32.76 29.57 4.64
CA VAL A 82 -33.71 30.51 5.23
C VAL A 82 -33.09 30.98 6.54
N ASP A 83 -32.98 32.29 6.69
CA ASP A 83 -32.40 32.98 7.85
C ASP A 83 -32.98 32.48 9.18
N ALA A 84 -32.17 31.80 9.98
CA ALA A 84 -32.45 31.58 11.40
C ALA A 84 -31.14 31.30 12.18
N ALA A 85 -30.79 32.28 13.01
CA ALA A 85 -30.01 32.23 14.26
C ALA A 85 -28.82 31.25 14.39
N SER A 86 -27.67 31.83 14.72
CA SER A 86 -26.44 31.18 15.20
C SER A 86 -26.69 29.97 16.10
N GLY A 87 -26.47 28.78 15.53
CA GLY A 87 -26.16 27.56 16.24
C GLY A 87 -25.05 26.87 15.47
N ASP A 88 -23.96 26.51 16.14
CA ASP A 88 -22.82 25.81 15.54
C ASP A 88 -23.27 24.51 14.87
N ILE A 89 -23.45 24.53 13.55
CA ILE A 89 -23.65 23.32 12.77
C ILE A 89 -22.26 22.67 12.62
N VAL A 90 -21.88 21.87 13.62
CA VAL A 90 -20.79 20.91 13.47
C VAL A 90 -21.21 19.98 12.34
N HIS A 91 -20.57 20.10 11.18
CA HIS A 91 -20.64 19.12 10.11
C HIS A 91 -20.04 17.80 10.62
N GLN A 92 -20.82 17.02 11.38
CA GLN A 92 -20.50 15.64 11.69
C GLN A 92 -20.60 14.88 10.37
N SER A 93 -19.46 14.72 9.69
CA SER A 93 -19.37 13.75 8.60
C SER A 93 -19.76 12.38 9.17
N PRO A 94 -20.65 11.62 8.52
CA PRO A 94 -21.27 10.41 9.06
C PRO A 94 -20.29 9.25 9.41
N GLY A 95 -18.97 9.45 9.25
CA GLY A 95 -17.92 8.48 9.59
C GLY A 95 -17.02 8.85 10.78
N ASN A 96 -17.14 10.05 11.34
CA ASN A 96 -16.28 10.47 12.45
C ASN A 96 -16.94 10.12 13.78
N LEU A 97 -16.37 9.15 14.50
CA LEU A 97 -16.80 8.85 15.86
C LEU A 97 -16.26 9.93 16.79
N GLU A 98 -17.09 10.39 17.73
CA GLU A 98 -16.62 11.28 18.78
C GLU A 98 -15.50 10.60 19.61
N PRO A 99 -14.48 11.34 20.08
CA PRO A 99 -13.36 10.75 20.83
C PRO A 99 -13.79 9.90 22.03
N GLN A 100 -14.90 10.27 22.68
CA GLN A 100 -15.47 9.52 23.80
C GLN A 100 -15.96 8.13 23.41
N HIS A 101 -16.52 7.97 22.21
CA HIS A 101 -16.97 6.67 21.70
C HIS A 101 -15.77 5.77 21.39
N LEU A 102 -14.72 6.30 20.78
CA LEU A 102 -13.47 5.55 20.55
C LEU A 102 -12.83 5.12 21.87
N LYS A 103 -12.75 6.02 22.85
CA LYS A 103 -12.22 5.71 24.19
C LYS A 103 -13.05 4.63 24.89
N PHE A 104 -14.37 4.67 24.77
CA PHE A 104 -15.26 3.64 25.28
C PHE A 104 -15.02 2.29 24.60
N LEU A 105 -14.97 2.23 23.27
CA LEU A 105 -14.69 0.99 22.54
C LEU A 105 -13.33 0.39 22.91
N LEU A 106 -12.29 1.22 23.01
CA LEU A 106 -10.95 0.79 23.42
C LEU A 106 -10.92 0.24 24.85
N SER A 107 -11.65 0.83 25.80
CA SER A 107 -11.71 0.28 27.17
C SER A 107 -12.57 -0.99 27.24
N ARG A 108 -13.63 -1.07 26.42
CA ARG A 108 -14.49 -2.26 26.34
C ARG A 108 -13.76 -3.45 25.75
N VAL A 109 -12.98 -3.30 24.68
CA VAL A 109 -12.26 -4.45 24.08
C VAL A 109 -11.28 -5.09 25.07
N GLN A 110 -10.63 -4.28 25.92
CA GLN A 110 -9.71 -4.77 26.96
C GLN A 110 -10.41 -5.56 28.08
N THR A 111 -11.68 -5.27 28.34
CA THR A 111 -12.48 -5.87 29.43
C THR A 111 -13.52 -6.87 28.92
N ALA A 112 -13.54 -7.12 27.61
CA ALA A 112 -14.46 -8.05 26.98
C ALA A 112 -14.18 -9.49 27.42
N ASN A 113 -15.21 -10.18 27.90
CA ASN A 113 -15.07 -11.50 28.51
C ASN A 113 -15.24 -12.66 27.53
N ASN A 114 -15.71 -12.39 26.31
CA ASN A 114 -15.97 -13.41 25.31
C ASN A 114 -15.48 -13.00 23.91
N GLN A 115 -15.27 -14.00 23.05
CA GLN A 115 -14.76 -13.80 21.70
C GLN A 115 -15.69 -12.95 20.81
N SER A 116 -17.01 -13.07 20.98
CA SER A 116 -17.99 -12.34 20.15
C SER A 116 -17.93 -10.84 20.41
N GLU A 117 -17.83 -10.44 21.68
CA GLU A 117 -17.71 -9.03 22.06
C GLU A 117 -16.39 -8.44 21.54
N ARG A 118 -15.26 -9.17 21.68
CA ARG A 118 -13.97 -8.74 21.12
C ARG A 118 -14.04 -8.57 19.61
N PHE A 119 -14.64 -9.53 18.91
CA PHE A 119 -14.83 -9.49 17.46
C PHE A 119 -15.62 -8.26 17.01
N GLU A 120 -16.80 -8.01 17.59
CA GLU A 120 -17.67 -6.90 17.20
C GLU A 120 -17.03 -5.54 17.48
N ILE A 121 -16.33 -5.40 18.61
CA ILE A 121 -15.64 -4.16 18.94
C ILE A 121 -14.46 -3.92 18.00
N LEU A 122 -13.64 -4.93 17.71
CA LEU A 122 -12.51 -4.80 16.78
C LEU A 122 -12.97 -4.53 15.35
N LEU A 123 -14.06 -5.16 14.91
CA LEU A 123 -14.70 -4.86 13.62
C LEU A 123 -15.15 -3.39 13.57
N THR A 124 -15.80 -2.91 14.63
CA THR A 124 -16.25 -1.52 14.74
C THR A 124 -15.06 -0.54 14.72
N LEU A 125 -14.02 -0.81 15.51
CA LEU A 125 -12.78 0.00 15.53
C LEU A 125 -12.08 -0.03 14.17
N GLY A 126 -12.03 -1.17 13.51
CA GLY A 126 -11.43 -1.33 12.18
C GLY A 126 -12.17 -0.54 11.11
N ASN A 127 -13.50 -0.56 11.11
CA ASN A 127 -14.32 0.25 10.23
C ASN A 127 -14.15 1.75 10.52
N ALA A 128 -14.11 2.15 11.80
CA ALA A 128 -13.86 3.53 12.19
C ALA A 128 -12.46 4.00 11.73
N ALA A 129 -11.45 3.14 11.76
CA ALA A 129 -10.09 3.44 11.31
C ALA A 129 -9.97 3.66 9.79
N ALA A 130 -11.04 3.50 9.00
CA ALA A 130 -11.06 3.91 7.60
C ALA A 130 -11.03 5.43 7.42
N PHE A 131 -11.35 6.21 8.46
CA PHE A 131 -11.37 7.67 8.42
C PHE A 131 -10.12 8.27 9.07
N THR A 132 -9.43 9.19 8.39
CA THR A 132 -8.16 9.77 8.84
C THR A 132 -8.25 10.45 10.22
N VAL A 133 -9.38 11.10 10.53
CA VAL A 133 -9.60 11.71 11.86
C VAL A 133 -9.56 10.64 12.95
N ASN A 134 -10.29 9.53 12.74
CA ASN A 134 -10.32 8.43 13.69
C ASN A 134 -8.95 7.72 13.79
N GLN A 135 -8.19 7.63 12.69
CA GLN A 135 -6.83 7.07 12.71
C GLN A 135 -5.91 7.83 13.67
N ASN A 136 -5.97 9.16 13.67
CA ASN A 136 -5.20 10.01 14.58
C ASN A 136 -5.69 9.85 16.03
N LEU A 137 -7.01 9.94 16.24
CA LEU A 137 -7.60 9.80 17.57
C LEU A 137 -7.30 8.44 18.20
N ILE A 138 -7.40 7.34 17.44
CA ILE A 138 -7.07 6.00 17.92
C ILE A 138 -5.59 5.93 18.35
N ARG A 139 -4.66 6.52 17.57
CA ARG A 139 -3.25 6.60 17.93
C ARG A 139 -3.03 7.41 19.22
N GLU A 140 -3.65 8.59 19.32
CA GLU A 140 -3.53 9.49 20.48
C GLU A 140 -4.10 8.88 21.76
N LEU A 141 -5.09 8.00 21.64
CA LEU A 141 -5.70 7.24 22.74
C LEU A 141 -4.95 5.93 23.08
N ASP A 142 -3.71 5.75 22.58
CA ASP A 142 -2.92 4.51 22.73
C ASP A 142 -3.63 3.25 22.17
N GLY A 143 -4.59 3.47 21.27
CA GLY A 143 -5.46 2.44 20.73
C GLY A 143 -4.76 1.46 19.80
N ILE A 144 -3.67 1.85 19.15
CA ILE A 144 -2.87 0.93 18.31
C ILE A 144 -2.33 -0.22 19.16
N ARG A 145 -1.73 0.09 20.32
CA ARG A 145 -1.19 -0.91 21.24
C ARG A 145 -2.29 -1.80 21.82
N ILE A 146 -3.44 -1.19 22.15
CA ILE A 146 -4.62 -1.92 22.65
C ILE A 146 -5.14 -2.91 21.60
N ILE A 147 -5.29 -2.48 20.34
CA ILE A 147 -5.77 -3.33 19.24
C ILE A 147 -4.75 -4.43 18.96
N ALA A 148 -3.45 -4.12 18.91
CA ALA A 148 -2.39 -5.07 18.63
C ALA A 148 -2.25 -6.18 19.70
N ALA A 149 -2.74 -5.96 20.92
CA ALA A 149 -2.76 -6.97 21.98
C ALA A 149 -3.57 -8.24 21.60
N PHE A 150 -4.43 -8.14 20.58
CA PHE A 150 -5.27 -9.25 20.10
C PHE A 150 -4.68 -9.99 18.88
N LEU A 151 -3.43 -9.71 18.47
CA LEU A 151 -2.76 -10.40 17.35
C LEU A 151 -2.66 -11.92 17.55
N PHE A 152 -2.57 -12.37 18.80
CA PHE A 152 -2.52 -13.79 19.19
C PHE A 152 -3.74 -14.22 20.01
N ASP A 153 -4.90 -13.62 19.74
CA ASP A 153 -6.15 -14.07 20.36
C ASP A 153 -6.43 -15.55 20.04
N PRO A 154 -6.96 -16.35 20.99
CA PRO A 154 -7.32 -17.74 20.73
C PRO A 154 -8.30 -17.91 19.55
N ALA A 155 -9.20 -16.93 19.34
CA ALA A 155 -10.15 -16.96 18.24
C ALA A 155 -9.51 -16.41 16.95
N ALA A 156 -9.58 -17.18 15.86
CA ALA A 156 -9.00 -16.79 14.57
C ALA A 156 -9.68 -15.55 13.98
N GLU A 157 -11.00 -15.45 14.14
CA GLU A 157 -11.82 -14.34 13.64
C GLU A 157 -11.45 -13.03 14.34
N VAL A 158 -11.14 -13.08 15.65
CA VAL A 158 -10.64 -11.92 16.41
C VAL A 158 -9.30 -11.46 15.85
N ARG A 159 -8.36 -12.38 15.62
CA ARG A 159 -7.05 -12.06 15.00
C ARG A 159 -7.20 -11.44 13.62
N VAL A 160 -8.13 -11.93 12.79
CA VAL A 160 -8.44 -11.35 11.48
C VAL A 160 -8.94 -9.92 11.61
N GLN A 161 -9.86 -9.64 12.54
CA GLN A 161 -10.34 -8.27 12.76
C GLN A 161 -9.26 -7.34 13.32
N THR A 162 -8.38 -7.85 14.18
CA THR A 162 -7.20 -7.11 14.64
C THR A 162 -6.33 -6.69 13.48
N LEU A 163 -5.98 -7.60 12.57
CA LEU A 163 -5.17 -7.29 11.39
C LEU A 163 -5.87 -6.31 10.45
N ASN A 164 -7.19 -6.44 10.25
CA ASN A 164 -7.97 -5.49 9.45
C ASN A 164 -7.94 -4.08 10.05
N ALA A 165 -8.12 -3.96 11.37
CA ALA A 165 -8.04 -2.68 12.06
C ALA A 165 -6.64 -2.06 11.96
N LEU A 166 -5.58 -2.84 12.21
CA LEU A 166 -4.20 -2.39 12.05
C LEU A 166 -3.88 -1.99 10.61
N ASN A 167 -4.38 -2.73 9.61
CA ASN A 167 -4.20 -2.41 8.19
C ASN A 167 -4.80 -1.05 7.84
N ASN A 168 -6.00 -0.75 8.34
CA ASN A 168 -6.65 0.55 8.13
C ASN A 168 -5.91 1.68 8.86
N LEU A 169 -5.47 1.44 10.10
CA LEU A 169 -4.65 2.39 10.86
C LEU A 169 -3.32 2.68 10.18
N CYS A 170 -2.72 1.67 9.53
CA CYS A 170 -1.45 1.75 8.81
C CYS A 170 -1.51 2.63 7.55
N MET A 171 -2.70 3.06 7.10
CA MET A 171 -2.82 4.03 6.00
C MET A 171 -2.34 5.44 6.39
N ASN A 172 -2.11 5.68 7.68
CA ASN A 172 -1.53 6.91 8.20
C ASN A 172 -0.04 6.72 8.54
N ILE A 173 0.84 7.54 7.95
CA ILE A 173 2.30 7.41 8.08
C ILE A 173 2.77 7.53 9.55
N GLU A 174 2.15 8.39 10.35
CA GLU A 174 2.51 8.53 11.77
C GLU A 174 2.08 7.30 12.57
N ASN A 175 0.98 6.64 12.19
CA ASN A 175 0.57 5.37 12.81
C ASN A 175 1.55 4.24 12.47
N GLN A 176 2.13 4.24 11.26
CA GLN A 176 3.12 3.23 10.86
C GLN A 176 4.31 3.20 11.83
N GLU A 177 4.71 4.34 12.40
CA GLU A 177 5.80 4.39 13.38
C GLU A 177 5.51 3.61 14.66
N GLN A 178 4.25 3.51 15.07
CA GLN A 178 3.83 2.68 16.20
C GLN A 178 3.57 1.23 15.77
N ILE A 179 3.02 1.02 14.57
CA ILE A 179 2.65 -0.32 14.10
C ILE A 179 3.87 -1.17 13.72
N LYS A 180 4.95 -0.55 13.23
CA LYS A 180 6.14 -1.27 12.72
C LYS A 180 6.76 -2.23 13.73
N VAL A 181 6.60 -1.98 15.04
CA VAL A 181 7.15 -2.84 16.10
C VAL A 181 6.50 -4.24 16.11
N TYR A 182 5.34 -4.39 15.48
CA TYR A 182 4.60 -5.64 15.40
C TYR A 182 4.92 -6.46 14.13
N VAL A 183 5.81 -5.98 13.24
CA VAL A 183 6.20 -6.72 12.02
C VAL A 183 6.66 -8.15 12.33
N PRO A 184 7.53 -8.43 13.35
CA PRO A 184 7.93 -9.80 13.67
C PRO A 184 6.74 -10.70 14.03
N GLN A 185 5.78 -10.19 14.80
CA GLN A 185 4.57 -10.92 15.19
C GLN A 185 3.64 -11.19 14.00
N VAL A 186 3.52 -10.22 13.08
CA VAL A 186 2.73 -10.38 11.85
C VAL A 186 3.37 -11.42 10.92
N LEU A 187 4.69 -11.47 10.85
CA LEU A 187 5.43 -12.50 10.11
C LEU A 187 5.25 -13.89 10.73
N GLU A 188 5.33 -14.00 12.06
CA GLU A 188 5.06 -15.24 12.80
C GLU A 188 3.63 -15.74 12.53
N LEU A 189 2.64 -14.84 12.50
CA LEU A 189 1.26 -15.19 12.14
C LEU A 189 1.16 -15.76 10.72
N ILE A 190 1.94 -15.25 9.76
CA ILE A 190 1.95 -15.78 8.39
C ILE A 190 2.50 -17.21 8.37
N GLU A 191 3.61 -17.45 9.07
CA GLU A 191 4.30 -18.74 9.11
C GLU A 191 3.48 -19.82 9.82
N MET A 192 2.83 -19.47 10.94
CA MET A 192 2.13 -20.44 11.80
C MET A 192 0.68 -20.71 11.37
N SER A 193 0.12 -19.91 10.47
CA SER A 193 -1.28 -20.05 10.05
C SER A 193 -1.45 -21.06 8.91
N PRO A 194 -2.63 -21.72 8.80
CA PRO A 194 -2.94 -22.56 7.65
C PRO A 194 -2.76 -21.80 6.34
N VAL A 195 -2.16 -22.47 5.34
CA VAL A 195 -1.94 -21.90 4.01
C VAL A 195 -3.28 -21.48 3.41
N ASN A 196 -3.33 -20.26 2.85
CA ASN A 196 -4.52 -19.65 2.25
C ASN A 196 -5.60 -19.19 3.23
N SER A 197 -5.30 -19.14 4.54
CA SER A 197 -6.25 -18.58 5.52
C SER A 197 -6.44 -17.07 5.37
N ASP A 198 -7.62 -16.59 5.77
CA ASP A 198 -7.91 -15.15 5.86
C ASP A 198 -6.93 -14.41 6.77
N LEU A 199 -6.38 -15.11 7.77
CA LEU A 199 -5.37 -14.58 8.67
C LEU A 199 -4.06 -14.26 7.95
N GLN A 200 -3.56 -15.18 7.10
CA GLN A 200 -2.40 -14.90 6.23
C GLN A 200 -2.67 -13.74 5.27
N LEU A 201 -3.87 -13.68 4.69
CA LEU A 201 -4.25 -12.59 3.78
C LEU A 201 -4.28 -11.23 4.50
N GLY A 202 -4.87 -11.16 5.69
CA GLY A 202 -4.90 -9.95 6.52
C GLY A 202 -3.49 -9.49 6.92
N ALA A 203 -2.62 -10.43 7.29
CA ALA A 203 -1.24 -10.14 7.67
C ALA A 203 -0.44 -9.58 6.48
N LEU A 204 -0.52 -10.23 5.31
CA LEU A 204 0.16 -9.78 4.09
C LEU A 204 -0.33 -8.41 3.60
N ARG A 205 -1.62 -8.07 3.78
CA ARG A 205 -2.16 -6.74 3.47
C ARG A 205 -1.51 -5.66 4.33
N LEU A 206 -1.41 -5.91 5.65
CA LEU A 206 -0.73 -4.99 6.56
C LEU A 206 0.76 -4.81 6.18
N LEU A 207 1.46 -5.90 5.91
CA LEU A 207 2.86 -5.87 5.45
C LEU A 207 3.04 -5.13 4.11
N THR A 208 2.06 -5.25 3.21
CA THR A 208 2.05 -4.51 1.94
C THR A 208 2.04 -3.00 2.21
N ASN A 209 1.23 -2.51 3.13
CA ASN A 209 1.19 -1.08 3.46
C ASN A 209 2.48 -0.60 4.14
N LEU A 210 3.06 -1.40 5.04
CA LEU A 210 4.32 -1.06 5.71
C LEU A 210 5.54 -1.08 4.78
N SER A 211 5.54 -1.92 3.75
CA SER A 211 6.65 -2.01 2.79
C SER A 211 6.69 -0.86 1.78
N VAL A 212 5.63 -0.05 1.64
CA VAL A 212 5.58 1.06 0.67
C VAL A 212 6.66 2.12 0.94
N THR A 213 7.03 2.34 2.20
CA THR A 213 8.02 3.36 2.55
C THR A 213 9.38 2.74 2.86
N ASP A 214 10.43 3.27 2.25
CA ASP A 214 11.81 2.78 2.40
C ASP A 214 12.25 2.70 3.87
N LYS A 215 11.70 3.58 4.72
CA LYS A 215 11.99 3.67 6.16
C LYS A 215 11.76 2.35 6.91
N HIS A 216 10.79 1.54 6.50
CA HIS A 216 10.42 0.30 7.21
C HIS A 216 10.84 -0.97 6.45
N GLN A 217 11.36 -0.85 5.23
CA GLN A 217 11.67 -2.02 4.40
C GLN A 217 12.78 -2.92 4.98
N HIS A 218 13.70 -2.36 5.78
CA HIS A 218 14.73 -3.14 6.48
C HIS A 218 14.15 -4.18 7.45
N LEU A 219 12.90 -4.03 7.90
CA LEU A 219 12.22 -4.99 8.77
C LEU A 219 11.86 -6.30 8.05
N PHE A 220 11.96 -6.34 6.72
CA PHE A 220 11.56 -7.47 5.89
C PHE A 220 12.73 -8.36 5.46
N LYS A 221 13.98 -8.02 5.79
CA LYS A 221 15.20 -8.73 5.33
C LYS A 221 15.14 -10.24 5.58
N GLU A 222 14.76 -10.65 6.79
CA GLU A 222 14.67 -12.06 7.18
C GLU A 222 13.42 -12.76 6.63
N SER A 223 12.45 -12.01 6.10
CA SER A 223 11.17 -12.55 5.59
C SER A 223 11.16 -12.90 4.11
N ILE A 224 12.22 -12.56 3.37
CA ILE A 224 12.23 -12.73 1.91
C ILE A 224 12.04 -14.20 1.51
N THR A 225 12.71 -15.13 2.20
CA THR A 225 12.54 -16.58 1.99
C THR A 225 11.10 -17.04 2.21
N LEU A 226 10.44 -16.56 3.28
CA LEU A 226 9.04 -16.86 3.58
C LEU A 226 8.13 -16.37 2.45
N LEU A 227 8.31 -15.12 2.02
CA LEU A 227 7.52 -14.51 0.95
C LEU A 227 7.68 -15.25 -0.38
N LEU A 228 8.91 -15.66 -0.73
CA LEU A 228 9.18 -16.46 -1.93
C LEU A 228 8.54 -17.85 -1.85
N SER A 229 8.55 -18.47 -0.67
CA SER A 229 7.90 -19.77 -0.45
C SER A 229 6.38 -19.69 -0.61
N LEU A 230 5.75 -18.61 -0.11
CA LEU A 230 4.33 -18.36 -0.31
C LEU A 230 3.95 -18.25 -1.79
N LEU A 231 4.84 -17.75 -2.66
CA LEU A 231 4.54 -17.68 -4.09
C LEU A 231 4.24 -19.06 -4.70
N VAL A 232 4.82 -20.11 -4.15
CA VAL A 232 4.72 -21.47 -4.70
C VAL A 232 3.52 -22.22 -4.13
N VAL A 233 3.23 -22.04 -2.84
CA VAL A 233 2.25 -22.89 -2.13
C VAL A 233 0.86 -22.25 -1.99
N SER A 234 0.75 -20.94 -2.20
CA SER A 234 -0.48 -20.19 -1.94
C SER A 234 -1.32 -19.91 -3.20
N ASN A 235 -2.55 -19.50 -2.97
CA ASN A 235 -3.49 -19.09 -4.00
C ASN A 235 -3.16 -17.71 -4.57
N GLU A 236 -3.85 -17.33 -5.65
CA GLU A 236 -3.63 -16.06 -6.35
C GLU A 236 -3.70 -14.84 -5.41
N ALA A 237 -4.64 -14.82 -4.46
CA ALA A 237 -4.82 -13.67 -3.57
C ALA A 237 -3.61 -13.43 -2.67
N LEU A 238 -3.03 -14.50 -2.10
CA LEU A 238 -1.84 -14.43 -1.26
C LEU A 238 -0.59 -14.16 -2.11
N GLN A 239 -0.44 -14.83 -3.26
CA GLN A 239 0.64 -14.56 -4.22
C GLN A 239 0.71 -13.08 -4.60
N VAL A 240 -0.44 -12.46 -4.90
CA VAL A 240 -0.50 -11.04 -5.24
C VAL A 240 -0.03 -10.15 -4.09
N GLN A 241 -0.39 -10.43 -2.83
CA GLN A 241 0.06 -9.61 -1.70
C GLN A 241 1.54 -9.84 -1.38
N ALA A 242 2.01 -11.09 -1.38
CA ALA A 242 3.43 -11.41 -1.20
C ALA A 242 4.30 -10.73 -2.27
N LEU A 243 3.86 -10.76 -3.53
CA LEU A 243 4.55 -10.07 -4.62
C LEU A 243 4.52 -8.55 -4.47
N LYS A 244 3.46 -7.94 -3.92
CA LYS A 244 3.48 -6.49 -3.66
C LYS A 244 4.56 -6.14 -2.64
N VAL A 245 4.70 -6.91 -1.57
CA VAL A 245 5.78 -6.73 -0.59
C VAL A 245 7.14 -6.87 -1.28
N LEU A 246 7.35 -7.96 -2.02
CA LEU A 246 8.61 -8.22 -2.75
C LEU A 246 8.95 -7.13 -3.78
N VAL A 247 7.96 -6.63 -4.52
CA VAL A 247 8.14 -5.51 -5.48
C VAL A 247 8.51 -4.22 -4.74
N ASN A 248 7.83 -3.91 -3.64
CA ASN A 248 8.14 -2.72 -2.85
C ASN A 248 9.59 -2.76 -2.34
N VAL A 249 10.00 -3.84 -1.66
CA VAL A 249 11.35 -3.96 -1.10
C VAL A 249 12.43 -4.06 -2.18
N SER A 250 12.19 -4.73 -3.30
CA SER A 250 13.16 -4.84 -4.40
C SER A 250 13.35 -3.54 -5.19
N SER A 251 12.46 -2.57 -5.01
CA SER A 251 12.62 -1.23 -5.60
C SER A 251 13.65 -0.39 -4.83
N ASN A 252 14.08 -0.84 -3.66
CA ASN A 252 15.09 -0.20 -2.82
C ASN A 252 16.45 -0.92 -2.96
N PRO A 253 17.48 -0.23 -3.50
CA PRO A 253 18.83 -0.80 -3.64
C PRO A 253 19.44 -1.31 -2.32
N ASP A 254 19.10 -0.71 -1.17
CA ASP A 254 19.66 -1.09 0.14
C ASP A 254 19.16 -2.47 0.63
N MET A 255 18.07 -2.97 0.04
CA MET A 255 17.51 -4.30 0.34
C MET A 255 18.10 -5.39 -0.54
N MET A 256 18.81 -5.01 -1.60
CA MET A 256 19.06 -5.89 -2.73
C MET A 256 20.01 -7.04 -2.36
N ASP A 257 21.03 -6.76 -1.54
CA ASP A 257 21.96 -7.76 -1.02
C ASP A 257 21.25 -8.81 -0.16
N ASP A 258 20.26 -8.43 0.64
CA ASP A 258 19.46 -9.39 1.44
C ASP A 258 18.55 -10.22 0.54
N ILE A 259 17.91 -9.57 -0.45
CA ILE A 259 16.96 -10.22 -1.36
C ILE A 259 17.63 -11.31 -2.20
N VAL A 260 18.79 -11.03 -2.80
CA VAL A 260 19.48 -12.00 -3.66
C VAL A 260 20.06 -13.18 -2.89
N GLN A 261 20.34 -12.99 -1.61
CA GLN A 261 20.88 -14.03 -0.72
C GLN A 261 19.79 -14.92 -0.12
N ALA A 262 18.55 -14.45 -0.08
CA ALA A 262 17.43 -15.20 0.45
C ALA A 262 17.28 -16.55 -0.27
N GLN A 263 16.86 -17.58 0.47
CA GLN A 263 16.61 -18.89 -0.11
C GLN A 263 15.32 -18.82 -0.93
N ALA A 264 15.35 -19.42 -2.12
CA ALA A 264 14.25 -19.36 -3.06
C ALA A 264 13.94 -20.76 -3.59
N PRO A 265 12.68 -21.23 -3.51
CA PRO A 265 12.31 -22.46 -4.19
C PRO A 265 12.48 -22.32 -5.70
N ALA A 266 13.15 -23.27 -6.36
CA ALA A 266 13.33 -23.25 -7.81
C ALA A 266 11.98 -23.23 -8.58
N SER A 267 10.92 -23.75 -7.96
CA SER A 267 9.54 -23.73 -8.48
C SER A 267 8.96 -22.33 -8.65
N VAL A 268 9.54 -21.28 -8.05
CA VAL A 268 9.17 -19.88 -8.37
C VAL A 268 9.30 -19.60 -9.87
N LEU A 269 10.27 -20.22 -10.55
CA LEU A 269 10.43 -20.08 -12.01
C LEU A 269 9.22 -20.63 -12.78
N LEU A 270 8.48 -21.59 -12.24
CA LEU A 270 7.28 -22.15 -12.89
C LEU A 270 6.15 -21.13 -13.02
N LEU A 271 6.18 -20.05 -12.20
CA LEU A 271 5.20 -18.97 -12.28
C LEU A 271 5.43 -18.03 -13.48
N PHE A 272 6.61 -18.08 -14.12
CA PHE A 272 6.84 -17.41 -15.40
C PHE A 272 6.30 -18.29 -16.54
N ASP A 273 4.98 -18.32 -16.66
CA ASP A 273 4.22 -19.13 -17.62
C ASP A 273 2.98 -18.35 -18.07
N ALA A 274 2.57 -18.53 -19.32
CA ALA A 274 1.41 -17.81 -19.88
C ALA A 274 0.07 -18.16 -19.22
N ARG A 275 0.01 -19.27 -18.46
CA ARG A 275 -1.17 -19.69 -17.70
C ARG A 275 -1.21 -19.10 -16.30
N THR A 276 -0.12 -18.48 -15.83
CA THR A 276 -0.11 -17.80 -14.54
C THR A 276 -1.10 -16.64 -14.56
N ALA A 277 -1.86 -16.47 -13.48
CA ALA A 277 -2.83 -15.40 -13.36
C ALA A 277 -2.19 -14.05 -13.68
N HIS A 278 -2.84 -13.27 -14.54
CA HIS A 278 -2.31 -12.01 -15.08
C HIS A 278 -1.79 -11.06 -13.99
N ALA A 279 -2.55 -10.92 -12.90
CA ALA A 279 -2.17 -10.05 -11.77
C ALA A 279 -0.91 -10.52 -11.01
N VAL A 280 -0.68 -11.84 -10.96
CA VAL A 280 0.53 -12.45 -10.38
C VAL A 280 1.70 -12.26 -11.34
N LEU A 281 1.51 -12.59 -12.62
CA LEU A 281 2.56 -12.55 -13.63
C LEU A 281 3.14 -11.13 -13.82
N LEU A 282 2.30 -10.10 -13.92
CA LEU A 282 2.79 -8.71 -14.03
C LEU A 282 3.67 -8.31 -12.83
N ARG A 283 3.27 -8.66 -11.61
CA ARG A 283 4.04 -8.32 -10.41
C ARG A 283 5.32 -9.13 -10.30
N LEU A 284 5.27 -10.39 -10.70
CA LEU A 284 6.42 -11.27 -10.76
C LEU A 284 7.45 -10.76 -11.79
N LEU A 285 7.00 -10.28 -12.94
CA LEU A 285 7.84 -9.62 -13.93
C LEU A 285 8.41 -8.30 -13.40
N THR A 286 7.64 -7.52 -12.63
CA THR A 286 8.16 -6.29 -11.99
C THR A 286 9.26 -6.61 -11.00
N PHE A 287 9.04 -7.62 -10.16
CA PHE A 287 10.04 -8.11 -9.23
C PHE A 287 11.30 -8.57 -9.98
N ALA A 288 11.17 -9.42 -11.00
CA ALA A 288 12.29 -9.87 -11.82
C ALA A 288 13.05 -8.72 -12.50
N GLY A 289 12.33 -7.71 -12.99
CA GLY A 289 12.94 -6.51 -13.58
C GLY A 289 13.75 -5.71 -12.56
N ASN A 290 13.23 -5.52 -11.35
CA ASN A 290 13.96 -4.89 -10.25
C ASN A 290 15.24 -5.68 -9.93
N LEU A 291 15.13 -7.01 -9.81
CA LEU A 291 16.30 -7.86 -9.55
C LEU A 291 17.33 -7.78 -10.68
N LYS A 292 16.87 -7.79 -11.94
CA LYS A 292 17.71 -7.66 -13.13
C LYS A 292 18.30 -6.26 -13.32
N ALA A 293 17.89 -5.25 -12.55
CA ALA A 293 18.55 -3.93 -12.56
C ALA A 293 19.80 -3.91 -11.66
N TRP A 294 19.90 -4.83 -10.69
CA TRP A 294 21.06 -4.96 -9.83
C TRP A 294 22.29 -5.49 -10.59
N ARG A 295 23.46 -4.93 -10.30
CA ARG A 295 24.74 -5.25 -10.97
C ARG A 295 25.79 -5.57 -9.89
N PRO A 296 25.93 -6.83 -9.46
CA PRO A 296 26.96 -7.20 -8.50
C PRO A 296 28.35 -7.09 -9.11
N SER A 297 29.36 -6.91 -8.26
CA SER A 297 30.75 -7.15 -8.67
C SER A 297 30.96 -8.65 -8.96
N ALA A 298 32.00 -8.98 -9.73
CA ALA A 298 32.35 -10.37 -10.03
C ALA A 298 32.54 -11.20 -8.74
N GLN A 299 33.21 -10.62 -7.73
CA GLN A 299 33.43 -11.27 -6.45
C GLN A 299 32.12 -11.59 -5.71
N VAL A 300 31.17 -10.65 -5.69
CA VAL A 300 29.86 -10.87 -5.04
C VAL A 300 29.08 -11.94 -5.80
N ALA A 301 29.09 -11.91 -7.14
CA ALA A 301 28.45 -12.93 -7.95
C ALA A 301 29.04 -14.32 -7.70
N ASP A 302 30.37 -14.44 -7.62
CA ASP A 302 31.05 -15.72 -7.35
C ASP A 302 30.72 -16.26 -5.94
N GLN A 303 30.63 -15.39 -4.94
CA GLN A 303 30.18 -15.76 -3.59
C GLN A 303 28.73 -16.27 -3.60
N LEU A 304 27.84 -15.60 -4.34
CA LEU A 304 26.45 -16.04 -4.47
C LEU A 304 26.33 -17.37 -5.22
N ARG A 305 27.18 -17.63 -6.22
CA ARG A 305 27.20 -18.90 -6.95
C ARG A 305 27.49 -20.11 -6.08
N GLN A 306 28.22 -19.92 -4.98
CA GLN A 306 28.53 -20.97 -4.00
C GLN A 306 27.31 -21.35 -3.14
N LYS A 307 26.29 -20.47 -3.04
CA LYS A 307 25.04 -20.73 -2.30
C LYS A 307 23.99 -21.32 -3.25
N GLN A 308 23.79 -22.65 -3.22
CA GLN A 308 22.95 -23.36 -4.21
C GLN A 308 21.53 -22.81 -4.34
N ASP A 309 20.87 -22.51 -3.22
CA ASP A 309 19.43 -22.22 -3.21
C ASP A 309 19.12 -20.72 -3.06
N CYS A 310 20.11 -19.83 -3.22
CA CYS A 310 19.85 -18.40 -3.12
C CYS A 310 19.09 -17.87 -4.34
N LEU A 311 18.30 -16.81 -4.16
CA LEU A 311 17.50 -16.19 -5.21
C LEU A 311 18.35 -15.75 -6.42
N PHE A 312 19.59 -15.31 -6.19
CA PHE A 312 20.54 -15.04 -7.26
C PHE A 312 20.73 -16.25 -8.18
N ARG A 313 20.98 -17.43 -7.60
CA ARG A 313 21.19 -18.67 -8.38
C ARG A 313 19.92 -19.09 -9.10
N VAL A 314 18.77 -18.94 -8.46
CA VAL A 314 17.48 -19.33 -9.04
C VAL A 314 17.09 -18.40 -10.20
N MET A 315 17.29 -17.09 -10.10
CA MET A 315 16.70 -16.12 -11.04
C MET A 315 17.71 -15.32 -11.88
N LEU A 316 18.91 -15.04 -11.38
CA LEU A 316 19.80 -14.05 -11.98
C LEU A 316 21.03 -14.66 -12.66
N ASP A 317 21.56 -15.74 -12.10
CA ASP A 317 22.72 -16.45 -12.61
C ASP A 317 22.50 -17.00 -14.03
N GLU A 318 23.59 -17.17 -14.78
CA GLU A 318 23.55 -17.63 -16.18
C GLU A 318 22.97 -19.05 -16.32
N SER A 319 23.07 -19.88 -15.27
CA SER A 319 22.46 -21.21 -15.25
C SER A 319 20.94 -21.21 -15.00
N SER A 320 20.36 -20.05 -14.67
CA SER A 320 18.92 -19.92 -14.42
C SER A 320 18.10 -20.16 -15.69
N GLN A 321 16.96 -20.85 -15.54
CA GLN A 321 15.97 -21.00 -16.60
C GLN A 321 15.09 -19.75 -16.80
N LEU A 322 15.32 -18.66 -16.06
CA LEU A 322 14.50 -17.45 -16.18
C LEU A 322 14.53 -16.90 -17.62
N HIS A 323 15.70 -16.87 -18.26
CA HIS A 323 15.84 -16.31 -19.61
C HIS A 323 14.95 -17.05 -20.63
N SER A 324 14.99 -18.38 -20.67
CA SER A 324 14.19 -19.16 -21.61
C SER A 324 12.68 -19.01 -21.37
N ARG A 325 12.26 -18.89 -20.11
CA ARG A 325 10.86 -18.63 -19.74
C ARG A 325 10.40 -17.23 -20.16
N LEU A 326 11.24 -16.22 -19.97
CA LEU A 326 10.97 -14.87 -20.46
C LEU A 326 10.82 -14.86 -21.98
N VAL A 327 11.69 -15.54 -22.72
CA VAL A 327 11.57 -15.65 -24.19
C VAL A 327 10.23 -16.27 -24.59
N GLN A 328 9.75 -17.30 -23.89
CA GLN A 328 8.42 -17.89 -24.15
C GLN A 328 7.28 -16.87 -23.92
N LEU A 329 7.39 -16.04 -22.89
CA LEU A 329 6.40 -15.01 -22.57
C LEU A 329 6.37 -13.84 -23.57
N LEU A 330 7.35 -13.70 -24.47
CA LEU A 330 7.25 -12.74 -25.58
C LEU A 330 6.07 -13.04 -26.53
N SER A 331 5.58 -14.28 -26.54
CA SER A 331 4.41 -14.68 -27.32
C SER A 331 3.10 -14.58 -26.54
N HIS A 332 3.10 -14.00 -25.33
CA HIS A 332 1.90 -13.86 -24.51
C HIS A 332 0.86 -12.96 -25.19
N PRO A 333 -0.46 -13.24 -25.12
CA PRO A 333 -1.49 -12.45 -25.82
C PRO A 333 -1.64 -11.02 -25.29
N ASP A 334 -1.22 -10.77 -24.06
CA ASP A 334 -1.26 -9.46 -23.41
C ASP A 334 -0.02 -8.61 -23.74
N GLY A 335 -0.24 -7.44 -24.34
CA GLY A 335 0.83 -6.54 -24.77
C GLY A 335 1.60 -5.87 -23.63
N GLU A 336 1.02 -5.71 -22.44
CA GLU A 336 1.73 -5.17 -21.27
C GLU A 336 2.77 -6.19 -20.78
N ILE A 337 2.39 -7.47 -20.71
CA ILE A 337 3.30 -8.57 -20.37
C ILE A 337 4.44 -8.64 -21.39
N GLN A 338 4.12 -8.62 -22.69
CA GLN A 338 5.15 -8.64 -23.74
C GLN A 338 6.14 -7.48 -23.60
N ALA A 339 5.63 -6.25 -23.42
CA ALA A 339 6.46 -5.07 -23.26
C ALA A 339 7.36 -5.15 -22.02
N GLN A 340 6.86 -5.70 -20.92
CA GLN A 340 7.64 -5.87 -19.69
C GLN A 340 8.71 -6.94 -19.83
N VAL A 341 8.38 -8.08 -20.43
CA VAL A 341 9.35 -9.15 -20.74
C VAL A 341 10.46 -8.63 -21.65
N ALA A 342 10.11 -7.90 -22.72
CA ALA A 342 11.10 -7.31 -23.62
C ALA A 342 12.07 -6.39 -22.88
N ARG A 343 11.57 -5.52 -21.97
CA ARG A 343 12.41 -4.65 -21.13
C ARG A 343 13.36 -5.40 -20.20
N ILE A 344 12.99 -6.59 -19.74
CA ILE A 344 13.85 -7.40 -18.84
C ILE A 344 14.97 -8.10 -19.63
N LEU A 345 14.71 -8.43 -20.90
CA LEU A 345 15.65 -9.14 -21.77
C LEU A 345 16.71 -8.22 -22.42
N THR A 346 16.48 -6.91 -22.46
CA THR A 346 17.39 -5.89 -22.99
C THR A 346 18.31 -5.32 -21.91
#